data_AF-A0A841I222-F1
#
_entry.id   AF-A0A841I222-F1
#
_cell.length_a   1.000
_cell.length_b   1.000
_cell.length_c   1.000
_cell.angle_alpha   90.00
_cell.angle_beta   90.00
_cell.angle_gamma   90.00
#
_symmetry.space_group_name_H-M   'P 1'
#
loop_
_entity.id
_entity.type
_entity.pdbx_description
1 polymer ?
#
loop_
_entity_poly.entity_id
_entity_poly.type
_entity_poly.pdbx_seq_one_letter_code
_entity_poly.pdbx_strand_id
1 'polypeptide(L)'
;MQDQLPILITNSERVPIYLQITHQLKHLIISRKLPEGSRLPPVRELAKQLGVNVGTVVQAYRELRRDGLIDGQPGRGTQVKPFSVPQADYSRRQALLSAEIDRLAQRARSLGFSPAELHQLVGMQLSRPPGPMRVLFIGPIQAAADKYAAMLQQAFLPQDVVFEGFALGTLEARDPAVIQALEIAYYVVTLALWVPATRRALERHALPATVLGITAELTARTLEQLHALDPAGQYVVLTEERNVNTALALIEQHGALHHDRVRAVVDTQPETLARLLPEVNAVIYSFGVRPTLEAVGVPPEKRLELEFEVSQESLFRLHSVLTPASLALAD
;
A
#
# COMPACT_ATOMS: atom_id res chain seq x y z
N MET A 1 -16.72 -24.73 -31.41
CA MET A 1 -17.80 -23.84 -30.98
C MET A 1 -17.15 -22.75 -30.15
N GLN A 2 -16.92 -21.55 -30.70
CA GLN A 2 -16.39 -20.44 -29.91
C GLN A 2 -17.58 -19.79 -29.21
N ASP A 3 -17.62 -19.90 -27.89
CA ASP A 3 -18.66 -19.29 -27.06
C ASP A 3 -18.67 -17.77 -27.26
N GLN A 4 -19.85 -17.23 -27.49
CA GLN A 4 -20.08 -15.80 -27.66
C GLN A 4 -19.69 -15.07 -26.37
N LEU A 5 -18.79 -14.10 -26.46
CA LEU A 5 -18.36 -13.33 -25.28
C LEU A 5 -19.53 -12.48 -24.76
N PRO A 6 -19.79 -12.47 -23.43
CA PRO A 6 -20.90 -11.73 -22.84
C PRO A 6 -20.55 -10.23 -22.72
N ILE A 7 -20.37 -9.57 -23.86
CA ILE A 7 -20.05 -8.14 -23.94
C ILE A 7 -21.31 -7.40 -24.40
N LEU A 8 -21.71 -6.39 -23.63
CA LEU A 8 -22.87 -5.55 -23.92
C LEU A 8 -22.40 -4.17 -24.38
N ILE A 9 -22.99 -3.66 -25.46
CA ILE A 9 -22.68 -2.31 -25.99
C ILE A 9 -23.85 -1.38 -25.69
N THR A 10 -23.53 -0.20 -25.17
CA THR A 10 -24.52 0.87 -24.93
C THR A 10 -24.13 2.11 -25.70
N ASN A 11 -25.06 2.68 -26.47
CA ASN A 11 -24.83 3.89 -27.28
C ASN A 11 -25.07 5.20 -26.51
N SER A 12 -25.01 5.19 -25.17
CA SER A 12 -25.11 6.41 -24.38
C SER A 12 -23.88 7.28 -24.61
N GLU A 13 -24.09 8.57 -24.87
CA GLU A 13 -23.14 9.53 -25.48
C GLU A 13 -21.84 9.83 -24.71
N ARG A 14 -21.47 9.06 -23.67
CA ARG A 14 -20.40 9.45 -22.73
C ARG A 14 -19.23 8.50 -22.61
N VAL A 15 -19.30 7.27 -23.13
CA VAL A 15 -18.13 6.36 -23.14
C VAL A 15 -17.91 5.80 -24.54
N PRO A 16 -16.76 6.08 -25.18
CA PRO A 16 -16.41 5.49 -26.47
C PRO A 16 -16.58 3.97 -26.48
N ILE A 17 -17.18 3.43 -27.54
CA ILE A 17 -17.51 1.99 -27.66
C ILE A 17 -16.27 1.10 -27.45
N TYR A 18 -15.10 1.52 -27.94
CA TYR A 18 -13.87 0.75 -27.75
C TYR A 18 -13.50 0.61 -26.27
N LEU A 19 -13.72 1.63 -25.44
CA LEU A 19 -13.47 1.56 -24.00
C LEU A 19 -14.47 0.64 -23.30
N GLN A 20 -15.73 0.63 -23.73
CA GLN A 20 -16.73 -0.33 -23.21
C GLN A 20 -16.29 -1.78 -23.46
N ILE A 21 -15.76 -2.06 -24.67
CA ILE A 21 -15.22 -3.37 -25.04
C ILE A 21 -13.96 -3.68 -24.23
N THR A 22 -13.02 -2.73 -24.14
CA THR A 22 -11.78 -2.89 -23.37
C THR A 22 -12.08 -3.22 -21.91
N HIS A 23 -12.95 -2.47 -21.24
CA HIS A 23 -13.26 -2.68 -19.82
C HIS A 23 -13.91 -4.05 -19.56
N GLN A 24 -14.83 -4.47 -20.43
CA GLN A 24 -15.49 -5.78 -20.29
C GLN A 24 -14.52 -6.93 -20.56
N LEU A 25 -13.67 -6.82 -21.58
CA LEU A 25 -12.63 -7.82 -21.83
C LEU A 25 -11.60 -7.88 -20.70
N LYS A 26 -11.15 -6.72 -20.18
CA LYS A 26 -10.30 -6.66 -18.98
C LYS A 26 -10.96 -7.40 -17.82
N HIS A 27 -12.24 -7.14 -17.57
CA HIS A 27 -12.96 -7.82 -16.51
C HIS A 27 -12.99 -9.33 -16.73
N LEU A 28 -13.29 -9.82 -17.94
CA LEU A 28 -13.30 -11.26 -18.24
C LEU A 28 -11.91 -11.91 -18.06
N ILE A 29 -10.85 -11.22 -18.48
CA ILE A 29 -9.47 -11.68 -18.33
C ILE A 29 -9.09 -11.72 -16.85
N ILE A 30 -9.24 -10.61 -16.13
CA ILE A 30 -8.82 -10.49 -14.74
C ILE A 30 -9.66 -11.39 -13.83
N SER A 31 -10.95 -11.57 -14.12
CA SER A 31 -11.85 -12.51 -13.44
C SER A 31 -11.64 -13.98 -13.85
N ARG A 32 -10.60 -14.29 -14.63
CA ARG A 32 -10.27 -15.62 -15.21
C ARG A 32 -11.43 -16.35 -15.90
N LYS A 33 -12.48 -15.63 -16.30
CA LYS A 33 -13.45 -16.14 -17.28
C LYS A 33 -12.80 -16.32 -18.66
N LEU A 34 -11.75 -15.54 -18.93
CA LEU A 34 -10.76 -15.75 -19.98
C LEU A 34 -9.40 -16.01 -19.32
N PRO A 35 -9.09 -17.26 -18.92
CA PRO A 35 -7.84 -17.58 -18.25
C PRO A 35 -6.62 -17.34 -19.15
N GLU A 36 -5.42 -17.32 -18.56
CA GLU A 36 -4.14 -17.23 -19.27
C GLU A 36 -4.06 -18.26 -20.42
N GLY A 37 -3.53 -17.84 -21.57
CA GLY A 37 -3.49 -18.67 -22.78
C GLY A 37 -4.82 -18.76 -23.55
N SER A 38 -5.92 -18.20 -23.02
CA SER A 38 -7.19 -18.14 -23.75
C SER A 38 -7.05 -17.35 -25.04
N ARG A 39 -7.61 -17.88 -26.13
CA ARG A 39 -7.66 -17.19 -27.41
C ARG A 39 -8.84 -16.22 -27.45
N LEU A 40 -8.55 -14.96 -27.73
CA LEU A 40 -9.57 -13.98 -28.05
C LEU A 40 -10.05 -14.17 -29.51
N PRO A 41 -11.33 -13.86 -29.81
CA PRO A 41 -11.82 -13.92 -31.18
C PRO A 41 -11.02 -12.99 -32.10
N PRO A 42 -10.87 -13.33 -33.39
CA PRO A 42 -10.35 -12.40 -34.38
C PRO A 42 -11.13 -11.08 -34.37
N VAL A 43 -10.44 -9.97 -34.60
CA VAL A 43 -11.03 -8.62 -34.57
C VAL A 43 -12.30 -8.52 -35.42
N ARG A 44 -12.28 -9.09 -36.64
CA ARG A 44 -13.44 -9.07 -37.55
C ARG A 44 -14.62 -9.89 -37.02
N GLU A 45 -14.33 -10.98 -36.31
CA GLU A 45 -15.35 -11.84 -35.73
C GLU A 45 -16.00 -11.17 -34.52
N LEU A 46 -15.20 -10.63 -33.60
CA LEU A 46 -15.74 -9.91 -32.45
C LEU A 46 -16.52 -8.67 -32.89
N ALA A 47 -16.05 -7.94 -33.91
CA ALA A 47 -16.79 -6.81 -34.46
C ALA A 47 -18.17 -7.23 -34.99
N LYS A 48 -18.25 -8.37 -35.68
CA LYS A 48 -19.51 -8.96 -36.17
C LYS A 48 -20.41 -9.40 -35.01
N GLN A 49 -19.86 -10.03 -33.98
CA GLN A 49 -20.62 -10.48 -32.80
C GLN A 49 -21.24 -9.30 -32.04
N LEU A 50 -20.53 -8.17 -31.95
CA LEU A 50 -20.98 -6.99 -31.20
C LEU A 50 -21.74 -5.97 -32.05
N GLY A 51 -21.79 -6.13 -33.37
CA GLY A 51 -22.40 -5.17 -34.28
C GLY A 51 -21.68 -3.82 -34.33
N VAL A 52 -20.35 -3.80 -34.19
CA VAL A 52 -19.52 -2.58 -34.13
C VAL A 52 -18.53 -2.51 -35.29
N ASN A 53 -17.94 -1.32 -35.51
CA ASN A 53 -16.86 -1.16 -36.49
C ASN A 53 -15.62 -1.98 -36.09
N VAL A 54 -15.00 -2.67 -37.05
CA VAL A 54 -13.74 -3.41 -36.87
C VAL A 54 -12.66 -2.55 -36.21
N GLY A 55 -12.53 -1.28 -36.62
CA GLY A 55 -11.57 -0.34 -36.04
C GLY A 55 -11.76 -0.12 -34.54
N THR A 56 -13.00 -0.19 -34.05
CA THR A 56 -13.33 -0.09 -32.62
C THR A 56 -12.74 -1.27 -31.84
N VAL A 57 -12.82 -2.48 -32.39
CA VAL A 57 -12.23 -3.67 -31.77
C VAL A 57 -10.71 -3.66 -31.87
N VAL A 58 -10.14 -3.19 -32.99
CA VAL A 58 -8.68 -2.99 -33.12
C VAL A 58 -8.17 -2.09 -32.00
N GLN A 59 -8.85 -0.96 -31.79
CA GLN A 59 -8.51 -0.01 -30.74
C GLN A 59 -8.62 -0.66 -29.35
N ALA A 60 -9.70 -1.40 -29.09
CA ALA A 60 -9.87 -2.08 -27.81
C ALA A 60 -8.75 -3.10 -27.51
N TYR A 61 -8.33 -3.87 -28.52
CA TYR A 61 -7.23 -4.85 -28.39
C TYR A 61 -5.88 -4.15 -28.24
N ARG A 62 -5.69 -3.00 -28.88
CA ARG A 62 -4.48 -2.19 -28.72
C ARG A 62 -4.31 -1.74 -27.28
N GLU A 63 -5.38 -1.26 -26.63
CA GLU A 63 -5.36 -0.88 -25.22
C GLU A 63 -5.03 -2.09 -24.32
N LEU A 64 -5.71 -3.23 -24.51
CA LEU A 64 -5.43 -4.46 -23.75
C LEU A 64 -3.98 -4.94 -23.89
N ARG A 65 -3.39 -4.80 -25.08
CA ARG A 65 -1.99 -5.15 -25.33
C ARG A 65 -1.04 -4.18 -24.64
N ARG A 66 -1.36 -2.87 -24.67
CA ARG A 66 -0.60 -1.84 -23.94
C ARG A 66 -0.58 -2.15 -22.44
N ASP A 67 -1.70 -2.61 -21.90
CA ASP A 67 -1.82 -2.98 -20.49
C ASP A 67 -1.19 -4.35 -20.16
N GLY A 68 -0.52 -4.99 -21.12
CA GLY A 68 0.18 -6.27 -20.93
C GLY A 68 -0.74 -7.48 -20.72
N LEU A 69 -2.05 -7.34 -20.94
CA LEU A 69 -3.03 -8.40 -20.66
C LEU A 69 -3.16 -9.41 -21.81
N ILE A 70 -2.83 -8.99 -23.03
CA ILE A 70 -2.91 -9.84 -24.22
C ILE A 70 -1.68 -9.67 -25.09
N ASP A 71 -1.37 -10.70 -25.87
CA ASP A 71 -0.36 -10.67 -26.93
C ASP A 71 -0.95 -11.19 -28.23
N GLY A 72 -0.36 -10.83 -29.36
CA GLY A 72 -0.76 -11.35 -30.66
C GLY A 72 0.44 -11.53 -31.57
N GLN A 73 0.71 -12.78 -31.96
CA GLN A 73 1.69 -13.09 -33.00
C GLN A 73 0.99 -13.23 -34.37
N PRO A 74 1.56 -12.69 -35.46
CA PRO A 74 1.08 -12.96 -36.81
C PRO A 74 0.92 -14.47 -37.04
N GLY A 75 -0.26 -14.91 -37.48
CA GLY A 75 -0.57 -16.32 -37.74
C GLY A 75 -0.98 -17.17 -36.53
N ARG A 76 -0.84 -16.70 -35.28
CA ARG A 76 -1.18 -17.47 -34.06
C ARG A 76 -2.39 -16.95 -33.27
N GLY A 77 -2.98 -15.85 -33.72
CA GLY A 77 -4.13 -15.22 -33.08
C GLY A 77 -3.73 -14.39 -31.86
N THR A 78 -4.75 -13.85 -31.18
CA THR A 78 -4.57 -13.02 -29.97
C THR A 78 -4.84 -13.87 -28.74
N GLN A 79 -3.95 -13.87 -27.75
CA GLN A 79 -4.03 -14.69 -26.55
C GLN A 79 -3.83 -13.87 -25.28
N VAL A 80 -4.47 -14.29 -24.19
CA VAL A 80 -4.30 -13.70 -22.86
C VAL A 80 -2.90 -14.04 -22.32
N LYS A 81 -2.13 -13.03 -21.92
CA LYS A 81 -0.80 -13.22 -21.31
C LYS A 81 -0.93 -13.71 -19.87
N PRO A 82 0.10 -14.36 -19.32
CA PRO A 82 0.22 -14.49 -17.88
C PRO A 82 0.21 -13.10 -17.23
N PHE A 83 -0.66 -12.87 -16.25
CA PHE A 83 -0.75 -11.59 -15.55
C PHE A 83 -0.83 -11.81 -14.04
N SER A 84 -0.02 -11.07 -13.29
CA SER A 84 0.15 -11.28 -11.84
C SER A 84 -0.81 -10.48 -10.97
N VAL A 85 -1.91 -9.95 -11.52
CA VAL A 85 -2.96 -9.33 -10.68
C VAL A 85 -3.73 -10.46 -10.01
N PRO A 86 -3.76 -10.57 -8.67
CA PRO A 86 -4.59 -11.56 -8.00
C PRO A 86 -6.05 -11.30 -8.39
N GLN A 87 -6.69 -12.22 -9.10
CA GLN A 87 -8.10 -12.17 -9.52
C GLN A 87 -9.07 -11.74 -8.40
N ALA A 88 -8.75 -12.13 -7.15
CA ALA A 88 -9.49 -11.77 -5.95
C ALA A 88 -9.49 -10.25 -5.69
N ASP A 89 -8.36 -9.56 -5.92
CA ASP A 89 -8.24 -8.12 -5.62
C ASP A 89 -9.05 -7.26 -6.58
N TYR A 90 -9.01 -7.54 -7.89
CA TYR A 90 -9.81 -6.79 -8.86
C TYR A 90 -11.31 -7.00 -8.65
N SER A 91 -11.73 -8.25 -8.45
CA SER A 91 -13.14 -8.58 -8.23
C SER A 91 -13.66 -7.90 -6.95
N ARG A 92 -12.83 -7.88 -5.89
CA ARG A 92 -13.11 -7.14 -4.65
C ARG A 92 -13.22 -5.63 -4.91
N ARG A 93 -12.26 -5.01 -5.60
CA ARG A 93 -12.28 -3.57 -5.93
C ARG A 93 -13.51 -3.19 -6.72
N GLN A 94 -13.88 -3.99 -7.71
CA GLN A 94 -15.08 -3.75 -8.52
C GLN A 94 -16.34 -3.84 -7.67
N ALA A 95 -16.46 -4.85 -6.80
CA ALA A 95 -17.60 -4.98 -5.90
C ALA A 95 -17.74 -3.77 -4.96
N LEU A 96 -16.62 -3.25 -4.44
CA LEU A 96 -16.60 -2.04 -3.61
C LEU A 96 -17.05 -0.80 -4.40
N LEU A 97 -16.50 -0.60 -5.60
CA LEU A 97 -16.89 0.52 -6.46
C LEU A 97 -18.37 0.44 -6.85
N SER A 98 -18.87 -0.75 -7.19
CA SER A 98 -20.29 -0.96 -7.49
C SER A 98 -21.18 -0.59 -6.30
N ALA A 99 -20.81 -0.98 -5.08
CA ALA A 99 -21.55 -0.61 -3.87
C ALA A 99 -21.58 0.90 -3.64
N GLU A 100 -20.47 1.61 -3.89
CA GLU A 100 -20.43 3.08 -3.79
C GLU A 100 -21.26 3.78 -4.87
N ILE A 101 -21.24 3.26 -6.11
CA ILE A 101 -22.10 3.76 -7.20
C ILE A 101 -23.58 3.58 -6.83
N ASP A 102 -23.95 2.43 -6.26
CA ASP A 102 -25.33 2.17 -5.84
C ASP A 102 -25.78 3.13 -4.73
N ARG A 103 -24.92 3.37 -3.73
CA ARG A 103 -25.17 4.36 -2.66
C ARG A 103 -25.34 5.76 -3.22
N LEU A 104 -24.44 6.18 -4.12
CA LEU A 104 -24.51 7.48 -4.79
C LEU A 104 -25.82 7.62 -5.57
N ALA A 105 -26.20 6.60 -6.36
CA ALA A 105 -27.42 6.61 -7.14
C ALA A 105 -28.69 6.68 -6.28
N GLN A 106 -28.72 5.95 -5.16
CA GLN A 106 -29.82 6.05 -4.19
C GLN A 106 -29.90 7.45 -3.58
N ARG A 107 -28.78 8.01 -3.14
CA ARG A 107 -28.72 9.33 -2.51
C ARG A 107 -29.10 10.44 -3.48
N ALA A 108 -28.67 10.36 -4.74
CA ALA A 108 -29.04 11.30 -5.79
C ALA A 108 -30.56 11.32 -6.03
N ARG A 109 -31.21 10.14 -6.07
CA ARG A 109 -32.68 10.03 -6.20
C ARG A 109 -33.41 10.66 -5.01
N SER A 110 -32.96 10.40 -3.79
CA SER A 110 -33.55 11.00 -2.58
C SER A 110 -33.42 12.53 -2.53
N LEU A 111 -32.41 13.09 -3.20
CA LEU A 111 -32.19 14.52 -3.33
C LEU A 111 -32.92 15.14 -4.55
N GLY A 112 -33.63 14.34 -5.34
CA GLY A 112 -34.41 14.83 -6.49
C GLY A 112 -33.63 14.94 -7.80
N PHE A 113 -32.41 14.41 -7.89
CA PHE A 113 -31.65 14.40 -9.14
C PHE A 113 -32.12 13.29 -10.08
N SER A 114 -32.27 13.63 -11.35
CA SER A 114 -32.51 12.68 -12.43
C SER A 114 -31.23 11.88 -12.76
N PRO A 115 -31.36 10.71 -13.40
CA PRO A 115 -30.21 9.95 -13.89
C PRO A 115 -29.31 10.77 -14.83
N ALA A 116 -29.89 11.63 -15.69
CA ALA A 116 -29.13 12.44 -16.63
C ALA A 116 -28.24 13.48 -15.92
N GLU A 117 -28.79 14.16 -14.90
CA GLU A 117 -28.05 15.10 -14.06
C GLU A 117 -26.94 14.39 -13.29
N LEU A 118 -27.23 13.23 -12.67
CA LEU A 118 -26.21 12.46 -11.95
C LEU A 118 -25.04 12.08 -12.86
N HIS A 119 -25.32 11.55 -14.05
CA HIS A 119 -24.26 11.22 -15.01
C HIS A 119 -23.44 12.46 -15.39
N GLN A 120 -24.05 13.65 -15.44
CA GLN A 120 -23.37 14.88 -15.86
C GLN A 120 -22.44 15.38 -14.76
N LEU A 121 -22.94 15.41 -13.51
CA LEU A 121 -22.16 15.79 -12.35
C LEU A 121 -20.97 14.86 -12.12
N VAL A 122 -21.19 13.54 -12.23
CA VAL A 122 -20.11 12.55 -12.14
C VAL A 122 -19.09 12.74 -13.28
N GLY A 123 -19.56 12.92 -14.53
CA GLY A 123 -18.66 13.16 -15.67
C GLY A 123 -17.80 14.42 -15.50
N MET A 124 -18.39 15.51 -15.01
CA MET A 124 -17.66 16.74 -14.69
C MET A 124 -16.62 16.52 -13.60
N GLN A 125 -16.95 15.77 -12.55
CA GLN A 125 -16.03 15.49 -11.44
C GLN A 125 -14.87 14.60 -11.89
N LEU A 126 -15.13 13.59 -12.74
CA LEU A 126 -14.10 12.71 -13.29
C LEU A 126 -13.19 13.41 -14.31
N SER A 127 -13.62 14.54 -14.87
CA SER A 127 -12.80 15.36 -15.77
C SER A 127 -11.81 16.25 -15.02
N ARG A 128 -11.97 16.41 -13.70
CA ARG A 128 -10.99 17.11 -12.88
C ARG A 128 -9.76 16.23 -12.69
N PRO A 129 -8.55 16.82 -12.58
CA PRO A 129 -7.36 16.05 -12.24
C PRO A 129 -7.63 15.29 -10.95
N PRO A 130 -7.29 13.99 -10.88
CA PRO A 130 -7.50 13.22 -9.67
C PRO A 130 -6.71 13.86 -8.53
N GLY A 131 -7.30 13.90 -7.34
CA GLY A 131 -6.55 14.20 -6.13
C GLY A 131 -5.55 13.08 -5.81
N PRO A 132 -4.61 13.31 -4.90
CA PRO A 132 -3.62 12.30 -4.54
C PRO A 132 -4.30 11.05 -3.97
N MET A 133 -3.74 9.89 -4.29
CA MET A 133 -4.14 8.63 -3.66
C MET A 133 -3.81 8.69 -2.16
N ARG A 134 -4.83 8.49 -1.32
CA ARG A 134 -4.64 8.41 0.13
C ARG A 134 -4.26 6.99 0.53
N VAL A 135 -3.16 6.87 1.25
CA VAL A 135 -2.62 5.60 1.74
C VAL A 135 -2.42 5.72 3.24
N LEU A 136 -2.96 4.78 4.00
CA LEU A 136 -2.77 4.81 5.45
C LEU A 136 -1.55 3.99 5.82
N PHE A 137 -0.71 4.50 6.72
CA PHE A 137 0.30 3.70 7.38
C PHE A 137 -0.20 3.28 8.76
N ILE A 138 -0.30 1.97 9.02
CA ILE A 138 -0.67 1.44 10.33
C ILE A 138 0.59 0.97 11.07
N GLY A 139 0.96 1.67 12.14
CA GLY A 139 2.11 1.36 12.99
C GLY A 139 1.70 0.75 14.34
N PRO A 140 2.63 0.16 15.10
CA PRO A 140 2.34 -0.39 16.44
C PRO A 140 1.85 0.65 17.44
N ILE A 141 2.34 1.89 17.30
CA ILE A 141 2.00 3.07 18.10
C ILE A 141 1.94 4.28 17.16
N GLN A 142 1.32 5.37 17.62
CA GLN A 142 1.13 6.56 16.78
C GLN A 142 2.46 7.16 16.33
N ALA A 143 3.42 7.32 17.24
CA ALA A 143 4.73 7.88 16.93
C ALA A 143 5.48 7.09 15.83
N ALA A 144 5.41 5.76 15.87
CA ALA A 144 5.99 4.92 14.82
C ALA A 144 5.23 5.06 13.50
N ALA A 145 3.90 5.14 13.55
CA ALA A 145 3.08 5.33 12.37
C ALA A 145 3.39 6.64 11.66
N ASP A 146 3.47 7.75 12.40
CA ASP A 146 3.82 9.08 11.88
C ASP A 146 5.22 9.09 11.29
N LYS A 147 6.19 8.49 11.98
CA LYS A 147 7.57 8.36 11.49
C LYS A 147 7.63 7.69 10.13
N TYR A 148 7.07 6.49 9.99
CA TYR A 148 7.14 5.74 8.74
C TYR A 148 6.25 6.35 7.64
N ALA A 149 5.10 6.95 7.98
CA ALA A 149 4.31 7.71 7.02
C ALA A 149 5.10 8.88 6.43
N ALA A 150 5.81 9.65 7.26
CA ALA A 150 6.65 10.75 6.82
C ALA A 150 7.83 10.28 5.96
N MET A 151 8.45 9.15 6.32
CA MET A 151 9.53 8.55 5.52
C MET A 151 9.04 8.09 4.15
N LEU A 152 7.89 7.42 4.09
CA LEU A 152 7.27 7.03 2.82
C LEU A 152 6.89 8.26 2.00
N GLN A 153 6.38 9.32 2.63
CA GLN A 153 6.02 10.55 1.94
C GLN A 153 7.21 11.18 1.20
N GLN A 154 8.45 11.03 1.68
CA GLN A 154 9.65 11.53 1.00
C GLN A 154 9.93 10.80 -0.33
N ALA A 155 9.43 9.58 -0.50
CA ALA A 155 9.61 8.80 -1.72
C ALA A 155 8.53 9.06 -2.78
N PHE A 156 7.45 9.79 -2.46
CA PHE A 156 6.33 10.02 -3.36
C PHE A 156 5.99 11.51 -3.48
N LEU A 157 5.62 11.95 -4.70
CA LEU A 157 5.15 13.31 -4.91
C LEU A 157 3.81 13.52 -4.17
N PRO A 158 3.65 14.60 -3.38
CA PRO A 158 2.41 14.85 -2.62
C PRO A 158 1.14 15.00 -3.47
N GLN A 159 1.30 15.33 -4.76
CA GLN A 159 0.19 15.39 -5.71
C GLN A 159 -0.28 14.00 -6.18
N ASP A 160 0.56 12.97 -6.05
CA ASP A 160 0.28 11.62 -6.54
C ASP A 160 -0.18 10.72 -5.39
N VAL A 161 0.54 10.74 -4.27
CA VAL A 161 0.27 9.89 -3.10
C VAL A 161 0.49 10.67 -1.81
N VAL A 162 -0.47 10.55 -0.90
CA VAL A 162 -0.39 11.11 0.46
C VAL A 162 -0.47 9.98 1.48
N PHE A 163 0.49 9.95 2.40
CA PHE A 163 0.55 9.01 3.50
C PHE A 163 0.03 9.63 4.81
N GLU A 164 -0.81 8.89 5.53
CA GLU A 164 -1.34 9.30 6.84
C GLU A 164 -1.13 8.18 7.87
N GLY A 165 -0.53 8.49 9.02
CA GLY A 165 -0.14 7.51 10.04
C GLY A 165 -1.23 7.30 11.10
N PHE A 166 -1.52 6.04 11.44
CA PHE A 166 -2.37 5.67 12.57
C PHE A 166 -1.78 4.51 13.38
N ALA A 167 -1.99 4.51 14.70
CA ALA A 167 -1.67 3.36 15.53
C ALA A 167 -2.61 2.18 15.27
N LEU A 168 -2.11 0.95 15.35
CA LEU A 168 -2.92 -0.26 15.22
C LEU A 168 -4.05 -0.29 16.27
N GLY A 169 -3.78 0.18 17.49
CA GLY A 169 -4.77 0.24 18.55
C GLY A 169 -5.98 1.12 18.21
N THR A 170 -5.81 2.20 17.43
CA THR A 170 -6.95 3.05 17.01
C THR A 170 -7.82 2.32 15.99
N LEU A 171 -7.20 1.58 15.06
CA LEU A 171 -7.91 0.72 14.12
C LEU A 171 -8.67 -0.41 14.84
N GLU A 172 -8.05 -1.03 15.83
CA GLU A 172 -8.68 -2.08 16.64
C GLU A 172 -9.87 -1.54 17.44
N ALA A 173 -9.75 -0.32 17.97
CA ALA A 173 -10.80 0.36 18.72
C ALA A 173 -11.91 0.97 17.85
N ARG A 174 -11.78 0.93 16.51
CA ARG A 174 -12.65 1.66 15.56
C ARG A 174 -12.72 3.16 15.85
N ASP A 175 -11.57 3.76 16.13
CA ASP A 175 -11.49 5.20 16.31
C ASP A 175 -12.09 5.94 15.10
N PRO A 176 -12.94 6.97 15.30
CA PRO A 176 -13.59 7.67 14.20
C PRO A 176 -12.63 8.21 13.14
N ALA A 177 -11.43 8.64 13.52
CA ALA A 177 -10.47 9.24 12.59
C ALA A 177 -9.94 8.21 11.58
N VAL A 178 -9.51 7.02 12.05
CA VAL A 178 -9.00 5.98 11.16
C VAL A 178 -10.11 5.37 10.29
N ILE A 179 -11.34 5.26 10.83
CA ILE A 179 -12.49 4.78 10.07
C ILE A 179 -12.84 5.77 8.95
N GLN A 180 -12.89 7.07 9.25
CA GLN A 180 -13.14 8.10 8.24
C GLN A 180 -12.03 8.13 7.18
N ALA A 181 -10.77 7.96 7.58
CA ALA A 181 -9.65 7.89 6.63
C ALA A 181 -9.78 6.69 5.67
N LEU A 182 -10.27 5.54 6.16
CA LEU A 182 -10.54 4.33 5.38
C LEU A 182 -11.79 4.40 4.49
N GLU A 183 -12.66 5.40 4.62
CA GLU A 183 -13.79 5.58 3.68
C GLU A 183 -13.31 5.92 2.27
N ILE A 184 -12.13 6.55 2.17
CA ILE A 184 -11.55 7.01 0.91
C ILE A 184 -10.20 6.36 0.59
N ALA A 185 -9.50 5.80 1.58
CA ALA A 185 -8.27 5.04 1.37
C ALA A 185 -8.57 3.55 1.16
N TYR A 186 -8.02 2.96 0.10
CA TYR A 186 -8.10 1.51 -0.15
C TYR A 186 -6.82 0.76 0.25
N TYR A 187 -5.67 1.42 0.16
CA TYR A 187 -4.39 0.82 0.51
C TYR A 187 -3.97 1.19 1.93
N VAL A 188 -3.54 0.17 2.65
CA VAL A 188 -2.94 0.26 3.98
C VAL A 188 -1.53 -0.29 3.88
N VAL A 189 -0.55 0.50 4.27
CA VAL A 189 0.85 0.07 4.42
C VAL A 189 1.12 -0.20 5.89
N THR A 190 1.90 -1.23 6.20
CA THR A 190 2.37 -1.51 7.55
C THR A 190 3.71 -2.22 7.49
N LEU A 191 4.42 -2.27 8.61
CA LEU A 191 5.63 -3.08 8.72
C LEU A 191 5.28 -4.58 8.53
N ALA A 192 6.15 -5.33 7.84
CA ALA A 192 5.90 -6.71 7.42
C ALA A 192 5.47 -7.62 8.58
N LEU A 193 6.07 -7.43 9.76
CA LEU A 193 5.75 -8.20 10.96
C LEU A 193 4.34 -7.91 11.52
N TRP A 194 3.78 -6.74 11.20
CA TRP A 194 2.45 -6.30 11.66
C TRP A 194 1.34 -6.62 10.66
N VAL A 195 1.66 -7.07 9.44
CA VAL A 195 0.66 -7.44 8.41
C VAL A 195 -0.43 -8.38 8.95
N PRO A 196 -0.13 -9.46 9.70
CA PRO A 196 -1.18 -10.34 10.21
C PRO A 196 -2.12 -9.64 11.20
N ALA A 197 -1.59 -8.79 12.06
CA ALA A 197 -2.37 -8.06 13.06
C ALA A 197 -3.25 -6.98 12.40
N THR A 198 -2.68 -6.20 11.47
CA THR A 198 -3.42 -5.19 10.70
C THR A 198 -4.54 -5.82 9.87
N ARG A 199 -4.28 -6.94 9.18
CA ARG A 199 -5.32 -7.66 8.42
C ARG A 199 -6.44 -8.14 9.33
N ARG A 200 -6.09 -8.75 10.47
CA ARG A 200 -7.08 -9.21 11.45
C ARG A 200 -7.94 -8.07 11.99
N ALA A 201 -7.36 -6.90 12.23
CA ALA A 201 -8.09 -5.72 12.69
C ALA A 201 -9.07 -5.21 11.62
N LEU A 202 -8.64 -5.13 10.35
CA LEU A 202 -9.51 -4.76 9.22
C LEU A 202 -10.66 -5.77 9.02
N GLU A 203 -10.35 -7.06 9.03
CA GLU A 203 -11.32 -8.15 8.85
C GLU A 203 -12.36 -8.17 9.96
N ARG A 204 -11.95 -8.01 11.22
CA ARG A 204 -12.84 -7.95 12.39
C ARG A 204 -13.93 -6.87 12.23
N HIS A 205 -13.59 -5.77 11.59
CA HIS A 205 -14.48 -4.62 11.39
C HIS A 205 -15.09 -4.55 9.99
N ALA A 206 -14.89 -5.61 9.18
CA ALA A 206 -15.32 -5.69 7.78
C ALA A 206 -14.88 -4.49 6.92
N LEU A 207 -13.69 -3.95 7.21
CA LEU A 207 -13.11 -2.80 6.52
C LEU A 207 -12.35 -3.24 5.27
N PRO A 208 -12.81 -2.86 4.07
CA PRO A 208 -12.28 -3.43 2.84
C PRO A 208 -11.03 -2.68 2.36
N ALA A 209 -9.86 -3.06 2.86
CA ALA A 209 -8.56 -2.53 2.43
C ALA A 209 -7.57 -3.61 1.97
N THR A 210 -6.61 -3.22 1.14
CA THR A 210 -5.43 -4.04 0.78
C THR A 210 -4.26 -3.66 1.67
N VAL A 211 -3.72 -4.65 2.39
CA VAL A 211 -2.55 -4.46 3.27
C VAL A 211 -1.26 -4.81 2.54
N LEU A 212 -0.38 -3.83 2.41
CA LEU A 212 0.97 -3.93 1.87
C LEU A 212 1.99 -3.92 3.02
N GLY A 213 2.83 -4.96 3.08
CA GLY A 213 3.90 -5.05 4.06
C GLY A 213 5.18 -4.39 3.55
N ILE A 214 5.84 -3.61 4.40
CA ILE A 214 7.18 -3.09 4.15
C ILE A 214 8.20 -3.59 5.17
N THR A 215 9.45 -3.74 4.74
CA THR A 215 10.55 -3.97 5.68
C THR A 215 11.28 -2.66 5.95
N ALA A 216 11.86 -2.59 7.15
CA ALA A 216 12.72 -1.50 7.55
C ALA A 216 14.08 -2.09 7.97
N GLU A 217 15.14 -1.39 7.63
CA GLU A 217 16.52 -1.82 7.81
C GLU A 217 17.28 -0.73 8.56
N LEU A 218 18.34 -1.09 9.29
CA LEU A 218 19.18 -0.10 9.97
C LEU A 218 19.83 0.83 8.94
N THR A 219 19.85 2.12 9.21
CA THR A 219 20.57 3.05 8.33
C THR A 219 22.07 2.76 8.34
N ALA A 220 22.76 3.10 7.25
CA ALA A 220 24.22 2.97 7.17
C ALA A 220 24.93 3.70 8.33
N ARG A 221 24.41 4.86 8.74
CA ARG A 221 24.91 5.63 9.88
C ARG A 221 24.80 4.86 11.19
N THR A 222 23.62 4.28 11.47
CA THR A 222 23.42 3.47 12.68
C THR A 222 24.38 2.27 12.70
N LEU A 223 24.55 1.60 11.54
CA LEU A 223 25.47 0.46 11.42
C LEU A 223 26.91 0.86 11.70
N GLU A 224 27.39 1.98 11.15
CA GLU A 224 28.72 2.52 11.48
C GLU A 224 28.88 2.81 12.98
N GLN A 225 27.87 3.43 13.61
CA GLN A 225 27.91 3.71 15.04
C GLN A 225 27.94 2.44 15.90
N LEU A 226 27.20 1.40 15.51
CA LEU A 226 27.22 0.10 16.19
C LEU A 226 28.56 -0.62 16.03
N HIS A 227 29.17 -0.58 14.84
CA HIS A 227 30.50 -1.16 14.61
C HIS A 227 31.61 -0.40 15.34
N ALA A 228 31.43 0.90 15.59
CA ALA A 228 32.38 1.75 16.30
C ALA A 228 32.31 1.61 17.84
N LEU A 229 31.37 0.82 18.38
CA LEU A 229 31.27 0.58 19.81
C LEU A 229 32.52 -0.17 20.31
N ASP A 230 33.06 0.28 21.43
CA ASP A 230 34.16 -0.38 22.12
C ASP A 230 33.70 -1.75 22.64
N PRO A 231 34.29 -2.89 22.19
CA PRO A 231 33.95 -4.22 22.66
C PRO A 231 34.14 -4.43 24.17
N ALA A 232 35.01 -3.64 24.81
CA ALA A 232 35.23 -3.71 26.26
C ALA A 232 34.22 -2.88 27.07
N GLY A 233 33.42 -2.04 26.40
CA GLY A 233 32.44 -1.15 27.03
C GLY A 233 31.24 -1.86 27.64
N GLN A 234 30.46 -1.09 28.40
CA GLN A 234 29.17 -1.48 28.99
C GLN A 234 28.06 -0.65 28.38
N TYR A 235 26.99 -1.29 27.94
CA TYR A 235 25.91 -0.64 27.19
C TYR A 235 24.56 -0.98 27.78
N VAL A 236 23.63 -0.04 27.68
CA VAL A 236 22.21 -0.29 27.96
C VAL A 236 21.40 -0.16 26.69
N VAL A 237 20.45 -1.07 26.51
CA VAL A 237 19.44 -1.01 25.45
C VAL A 237 18.14 -0.55 26.06
N LEU A 238 17.70 0.67 25.74
CA LEU A 238 16.40 1.18 26.13
C LEU A 238 15.39 0.91 25.00
N THR A 239 14.35 0.14 25.28
CA THR A 239 13.31 -0.14 24.29
C THR A 239 11.99 -0.53 24.97
N GLU A 240 10.88 -0.53 24.23
CA GLU A 240 9.63 -1.10 24.70
C GLU A 240 9.79 -2.61 25.02
N GLU A 241 9.07 -3.11 26.02
CA GLU A 241 9.14 -4.49 26.50
C GLU A 241 9.04 -5.55 25.38
N ARG A 242 8.06 -5.37 24.47
CA ARG A 242 7.85 -6.25 23.31
C ARG A 242 9.00 -6.28 22.31
N ASN A 243 9.89 -5.29 22.33
CA ASN A 243 10.96 -5.10 21.35
C ASN A 243 12.35 -5.47 21.91
N VAL A 244 12.45 -5.89 23.18
CA VAL A 244 13.73 -6.21 23.85
C VAL A 244 14.56 -7.21 23.04
N ASN A 245 13.97 -8.35 22.70
CA ASN A 245 14.68 -9.41 21.97
C ASN A 245 15.11 -8.95 20.58
N THR A 246 14.29 -8.16 19.88
CA THR A 246 14.63 -7.62 18.56
C THR A 246 15.78 -6.64 18.64
N ALA A 247 15.77 -5.74 19.63
CA ALA A 247 16.84 -4.76 19.81
C ALA A 247 18.17 -5.45 20.18
N LEU A 248 18.14 -6.42 21.10
CA LEU A 248 19.32 -7.20 21.46
C LEU A 248 19.88 -7.98 20.25
N ALA A 249 19.03 -8.66 19.48
CA ALA A 249 19.46 -9.39 18.29
C ALA A 249 20.11 -8.48 17.24
N LEU A 250 19.59 -7.27 17.02
CA LEU A 250 20.21 -6.30 16.11
C LEU A 250 21.60 -5.87 16.59
N ILE A 251 21.76 -5.67 17.90
CA ILE A 251 23.03 -5.29 18.49
C ILE A 251 24.02 -6.45 18.50
N GLU A 252 23.58 -7.68 18.70
CA GLU A 252 24.47 -8.86 18.60
C GLU A 252 24.88 -9.13 17.14
N GLN A 253 23.98 -8.89 16.20
CA GLN A 253 24.24 -9.11 14.78
C GLN A 253 25.18 -8.06 14.18
N HIS A 254 25.09 -6.80 14.64
CA HIS A 254 25.79 -5.66 14.04
C HIS A 254 26.76 -4.96 14.98
N GLY A 255 26.53 -4.99 16.29
CA GLY A 255 27.51 -4.56 17.27
C GLY A 255 28.45 -5.73 17.55
N ALA A 256 29.76 -5.50 17.49
CA ALA A 256 30.75 -6.51 17.87
C ALA A 256 30.81 -6.71 19.40
N LEU A 257 29.65 -6.86 20.04
CA LEU A 257 29.44 -6.88 21.49
C LEU A 257 29.01 -8.26 21.96
N HIS A 258 29.54 -8.68 23.12
CA HIS A 258 29.09 -9.87 23.82
C HIS A 258 27.85 -9.60 24.67
N HIS A 259 27.00 -10.62 24.87
CA HIS A 259 25.72 -10.52 25.59
C HIS A 259 25.86 -10.04 27.05
N ASP A 260 27.00 -10.31 27.71
CA ASP A 260 27.30 -9.86 29.08
C ASP A 260 27.57 -8.34 29.19
N ARG A 261 27.77 -7.67 28.05
CA ARG A 261 28.10 -6.23 27.96
C ARG A 261 26.89 -5.35 27.66
N VAL A 262 25.75 -5.97 27.36
CA VAL A 262 24.56 -5.26 26.90
C VAL A 262 23.41 -5.59 27.84
N ARG A 263 22.94 -4.58 28.59
CA ARG A 263 21.81 -4.74 29.51
C ARG A 263 20.55 -4.11 28.94
N ALA A 264 19.50 -4.90 28.76
CA ALA A 264 18.20 -4.37 28.37
C ALA A 264 17.50 -3.68 29.55
N VAL A 265 16.92 -2.51 29.28
CA VAL A 265 16.04 -1.76 30.17
C VAL A 265 14.78 -1.41 29.38
N VAL A 266 13.63 -1.63 29.99
CA VAL A 266 12.34 -1.28 29.38
C VAL A 266 11.97 0.16 29.71
N ASP A 267 11.26 0.81 28.80
CA ASP A 267 10.81 2.20 28.92
C ASP A 267 9.91 2.47 30.13
N THR A 268 9.25 1.44 30.64
CA THR A 268 8.45 1.47 31.87
C THR A 268 9.27 1.50 33.16
N GLN A 269 10.60 1.39 33.09
CA GLN A 269 11.52 1.37 34.25
C GLN A 269 12.63 2.44 34.16
N PRO A 270 12.28 3.74 34.03
CA PRO A 270 13.24 4.84 33.85
C PRO A 270 14.24 4.98 35.02
N GLU A 271 13.83 4.64 36.24
CA GLU A 271 14.70 4.64 37.42
C GLU A 271 15.82 3.60 37.34
N THR A 272 15.59 2.50 36.63
CA THR A 272 16.63 1.50 36.37
C THR A 272 17.67 2.03 35.39
N LEU A 273 17.24 2.74 34.35
CA LEU A 273 18.16 3.43 33.43
C LEU A 273 19.00 4.48 34.18
N ALA A 274 18.37 5.30 35.02
CA ALA A 274 19.05 6.38 35.74
C ALA A 274 20.17 5.85 36.67
N ARG A 275 19.95 4.70 37.31
CA ARG A 275 20.95 4.04 38.17
C ARG A 275 22.15 3.50 37.39
N LEU A 276 21.93 3.00 36.17
CA LEU A 276 22.98 2.40 35.34
C LEU A 276 23.76 3.43 34.51
N LEU A 277 23.16 4.60 34.26
CA LEU A 277 23.73 5.65 33.41
C LEU A 277 25.18 6.08 33.75
N PRO A 278 25.62 6.15 35.02
CA PRO A 278 26.99 6.47 35.36
C PRO A 278 28.01 5.41 34.89
N GLU A 279 27.60 4.15 34.83
CA GLU A 279 28.48 2.99 34.61
C GLU A 279 28.61 2.59 33.13
N VAL A 280 27.67 3.05 32.29
CA VAL A 280 27.60 2.66 30.88
C VAL A 280 28.28 3.67 29.96
N ASN A 281 28.87 3.18 28.88
CA ASN A 281 29.49 3.97 27.82
C ASN A 281 28.44 4.66 26.96
N ALA A 282 27.37 3.95 26.58
CA ALA A 282 26.27 4.51 25.80
C ALA A 282 24.94 3.80 26.10
N VAL A 283 23.86 4.51 25.81
CA VAL A 283 22.48 4.02 25.78
C VAL A 283 22.07 3.90 24.33
N ILE A 284 21.89 2.66 23.88
CA ILE A 284 21.34 2.31 22.58
C ILE A 284 19.82 2.28 22.72
N TYR A 285 19.07 2.93 21.84
CA TYR A 285 17.62 3.04 22.04
C TYR A 285 16.81 3.09 20.74
N SER A 286 15.53 2.71 20.82
CA SER A 286 14.59 2.82 19.69
C SER A 286 13.82 4.14 19.70
N PHE A 287 13.35 4.58 18.54
CA PHE A 287 12.64 5.86 18.39
C PHE A 287 11.48 6.06 19.40
N GLY A 288 10.70 5.00 19.66
CA GLY A 288 9.52 5.07 20.52
C GLY A 288 9.80 5.47 21.97
N VAL A 289 11.03 5.27 22.45
CA VAL A 289 11.41 5.51 23.85
C VAL A 289 12.18 6.82 24.06
N ARG A 290 12.30 7.65 23.01
CA ARG A 290 12.99 8.94 23.08
C ARG A 290 12.46 9.85 24.21
N PRO A 291 11.14 9.97 24.47
CA PRO A 291 10.64 10.76 25.60
C PRO A 291 11.15 10.27 26.95
N THR A 292 11.21 8.94 27.16
CA THR A 292 11.76 8.34 28.38
C THR A 292 13.25 8.64 28.53
N LEU A 293 14.01 8.51 27.43
CA LEU A 293 15.43 8.81 27.41
C LEU A 293 15.72 10.27 27.77
N GLU A 294 14.93 11.20 27.24
CA GLU A 294 15.02 12.63 27.53
C GLU A 294 14.63 12.95 28.97
N ALA A 295 13.56 12.34 29.49
CA ALA A 295 13.12 12.51 30.87
C ALA A 295 14.15 12.03 31.90
N VAL A 296 14.90 10.97 31.60
CA VAL A 296 16.02 10.48 32.45
C VAL A 296 17.25 11.38 32.36
N GLY A 297 17.35 12.24 31.33
CA GLY A 297 18.47 13.17 31.17
C GLY A 297 19.74 12.52 30.65
N VAL A 298 19.64 11.47 29.82
CA VAL A 298 20.80 10.81 29.21
C VAL A 298 21.61 11.84 28.38
N PRO A 299 22.92 12.05 28.59
CA PRO A 299 23.69 13.04 27.83
C PRO A 299 23.76 12.73 26.33
N PRO A 300 23.69 13.71 25.41
CA PRO A 300 23.71 13.48 23.96
C PRO A 300 24.87 12.62 23.45
N GLU A 301 26.05 12.75 24.05
CA GLU A 301 27.26 11.98 23.72
C GLU A 301 27.15 10.50 24.10
N LYS A 302 26.24 10.14 25.01
CA LYS A 302 25.93 8.75 25.38
C LYS A 302 24.75 8.19 24.60
N ARG A 303 24.13 8.93 23.66
CA ARG A 303 22.93 8.50 22.93
C ARG A 303 23.30 7.85 21.60
N LEU A 304 22.84 6.62 21.39
CA LEU A 304 22.88 5.95 20.08
C LEU A 304 21.47 5.51 19.71
N GLU A 305 20.82 6.20 18.78
CA GLU A 305 19.51 5.80 18.31
C GLU A 305 19.62 4.72 17.24
N LEU A 306 18.82 3.67 17.37
CA LEU A 306 18.58 2.70 16.30
C LEU A 306 17.68 3.36 15.24
N GLU A 307 18.30 4.06 14.30
CA GLU A 307 17.60 4.63 13.15
C GLU A 307 17.41 3.58 12.06
N PHE A 308 16.21 3.57 11.48
CA PHE A 308 15.80 2.65 10.42
C PHE A 308 15.33 3.43 9.21
N GLU A 309 15.60 2.88 8.02
CA GLU A 309 15.06 3.31 6.74
C GLU A 309 14.16 2.24 6.11
N VAL A 310 13.23 2.65 5.24
CA VAL A 310 12.42 1.69 4.49
C VAL A 310 13.30 1.03 3.44
N SER A 311 13.24 -0.31 3.31
CA SER A 311 14.07 -1.02 2.35
C SER A 311 13.77 -0.60 0.90
N GLN A 312 14.80 -0.59 0.07
CA GLN A 312 14.67 -0.26 -1.36
C GLN A 312 13.71 -1.21 -2.10
N GLU A 313 13.72 -2.50 -1.73
CA GLU A 313 12.78 -3.49 -2.27
C GLU A 313 11.32 -3.12 -1.94
N SER A 314 11.06 -2.67 -0.71
CA SER A 314 9.73 -2.21 -0.31
C SER A 314 9.31 -0.95 -1.04
N LEU A 315 10.19 0.04 -1.19
CA LEU A 315 9.88 1.26 -1.95
C LEU A 315 9.57 0.93 -3.41
N PHE A 316 10.38 0.10 -4.07
CA PHE A 316 10.15 -0.33 -5.45
C PHE A 316 8.79 -1.02 -5.61
N ARG A 317 8.44 -1.95 -4.71
CA ARG A 317 7.13 -2.60 -4.71
C ARG A 317 6.00 -1.60 -4.52
N LEU A 318 6.13 -0.67 -3.59
CA LEU A 318 5.11 0.36 -3.37
C LEU A 318 4.91 1.23 -4.60
N HIS A 319 5.99 1.68 -5.27
CA HIS A 319 5.88 2.45 -6.52
C HIS A 319 5.11 1.69 -7.59
N SER A 320 5.36 0.40 -7.75
CA SER A 320 4.66 -0.43 -8.73
C SER A 320 3.15 -0.58 -8.49
N VAL A 321 2.69 -0.38 -7.24
CA VAL A 321 1.29 -0.58 -6.83
C VAL A 321 0.54 0.74 -6.69
N LEU A 322 1.21 1.77 -6.16
CA LEU A 322 0.63 3.05 -5.77
C LEU A 322 0.74 4.12 -6.85
N THR A 323 1.60 3.92 -7.86
CA THR A 323 1.70 4.84 -9.01
C THR A 323 0.89 4.26 -10.17
N PRO A 324 -0.27 4.85 -10.53
CA PRO A 324 -1.03 4.39 -11.69
C PRO A 324 -0.20 4.45 -12.97
N ALA A 325 -0.35 3.44 -13.84
CA ALA A 325 0.29 3.40 -15.17
C ALA A 325 -0.10 4.59 -16.08
N SER A 326 -1.14 5.35 -15.76
CA SER A 326 -1.52 6.57 -16.47
C SER A 326 -0.59 7.76 -16.24
N LEU A 327 0.27 7.73 -15.21
CA LEU A 327 1.29 8.77 -14.95
C LEU A 327 2.63 8.49 -15.64
N ALA A 328 2.85 7.26 -16.14
CA ALA A 328 4.07 6.88 -16.87
C ALA A 328 4.08 7.30 -18.36
N LEU A 329 3.08 8.09 -18.80
CA LEU A 329 2.92 8.53 -20.19
C LEU A 329 3.12 10.05 -20.37
N ALA A 330 3.75 10.72 -19.40
CA ALA A 330 4.00 12.16 -19.44
C ALA A 330 5.48 12.55 -19.65
N ASP A 331 6.34 11.60 -20.06
CA ASP A 331 7.70 11.87 -20.55
C ASP A 331 7.90 11.29 -21.97
#